data_AF-A0A846ZTC2-F1
#
_entry.id   AF-A0A846ZTC2-F1
#
_cell.length_a   1.000
_cell.length_b   1.000
_cell.length_c   1.000
_cell.angle_alpha   90.00
_cell.angle_beta   90.00
_cell.angle_gamma   90.00
#
_symmetry.space_group_name_H-M   'P 1'
#
loop_
_entity.id
_entity.type
_entity.pdbx_description
1 polymer ?
#
loop_
_entity_poly.entity_id
_entity_poly.type
_entity_poly.pdbx_seq_one_letter_code
_entity_poly.pdbx_strand_id
1 'polypeptide(L)' 'MKKIKVIFMGTPQFAVPVLEKLIEKTNVVAVVTQPDKAKGRHQKIEYSPIKKVAIQNDIQIFQPIKIR' A
#
# COMPACT_ATOMS: atom_id res chain seq x y z
N MET A 1 13.61 -13.09 7.82
CA MET A 1 12.35 -13.87 7.65
C MET A 1 11.87 -13.87 6.19
N LYS A 2 12.78 -13.74 5.21
CA LYS A 2 12.42 -13.55 3.79
C LYS A 2 11.64 -14.70 3.14
N LYS A 3 11.55 -15.88 3.76
CA LYS A 3 10.70 -16.98 3.28
C LYS A 3 9.21 -16.79 3.60
N ILE A 4 8.86 -15.91 4.55
CA ILE A 4 7.47 -15.62 4.91
C ILE A 4 6.88 -14.68 3.88
N LYS A 5 5.85 -15.15 3.17
CA LYS A 5 5.05 -14.34 2.25
C LYS A 5 4.03 -13.53 3.03
N VAL A 6 3.99 -12.22 2.80
CA VAL A 6 3.12 -11.28 3.53
C VAL A 6 2.27 -10.50 2.53
N ILE A 7 0.99 -10.34 2.85
CA ILE A 7 0.12 -9.33 2.23
C ILE A 7 -0.07 -8.23 3.26
N PHE A 8 0.19 -6.98 2.87
CA PHE A 8 0.01 -5.83 3.74
C PHE A 8 -1.26 -5.06 3.35
N MET A 9 -2.16 -4.82 4.30
CA MET A 9 -3.40 -4.09 4.05
C MET A 9 -3.39 -2.76 4.82
N GLY A 10 -3.41 -1.63 4.10
CA GLY A 10 -3.29 -0.32 4.72
C GLY A 10 -3.55 0.82 3.76
N THR A 11 -3.94 1.97 4.30
CA THR A 11 -4.14 3.23 3.58
C THR A 11 -3.53 4.46 4.27
N PRO A 12 -3.55 4.59 5.61
CA PRO A 12 -3.15 5.84 6.25
C PRO A 12 -1.64 6.02 6.27
N GLN A 13 -1.19 7.27 6.40
CA GLN A 13 0.24 7.62 6.37
C GLN A 13 1.05 6.98 7.50
N PHE A 14 0.47 6.79 8.69
CA PHE A 14 1.17 6.16 9.81
C PHE A 14 1.52 4.68 9.55
N ALA A 15 0.88 4.04 8.57
CA ALA A 15 1.13 2.64 8.22
C ALA A 15 2.36 2.47 7.30
N VAL A 16 2.90 3.56 6.73
CA VAL A 16 4.10 3.56 5.88
C VAL A 16 5.32 2.94 6.56
N PRO A 17 5.77 3.40 7.75
CA PRO A 17 6.95 2.82 8.40
C PRO A 17 6.81 1.33 8.71
N VAL A 18 5.58 0.85 8.94
CA VAL A 18 5.31 -0.58 9.15
C VAL A 18 5.51 -1.36 7.85
N LEU A 19 4.98 -0.87 6.73
CA LEU A 19 5.19 -1.49 5.42
C LEU A 19 6.67 -1.51 5.04
N GLU A 20 7.38 -0.39 5.17
CA GLU A 20 8.82 -0.30 4.88
C GLU A 20 9.61 -1.36 5.68
N LYS A 21 9.30 -1.50 6.98
CA LYS A 21 9.99 -2.49 7.79
C LYS A 21 9.66 -3.94 7.43
N LEU A 22 8.44 -4.21 6.96
CA LEU A 22 8.05 -5.52 6.46
C LEU A 22 8.73 -5.86 5.14
N ILE A 23 8.88 -4.89 4.23
CA ILE A 23 9.61 -5.06 2.96
C ILE A 23 11.07 -5.46 3.24
N GLU A 24 11.71 -4.84 4.23
CA GLU A 24 13.08 -5.20 4.61
C GLU A 24 13.20 -6.62 5.19
N LYS A 25 12.24 -7.02 6.03
CA LYS A 25 12.35 -8.23 6.87
C LYS A 25 11.72 -9.49 6.27
N THR A 26 10.74 -9.32 5.40
CA THR A 26 9.84 -10.38 4.87
C THR A 26 9.69 -10.27 3.36
N ASN A 27 8.99 -11.23 2.74
CA ASN A 27 8.63 -11.15 1.33
C ASN A 27 7.20 -10.60 1.19
N VAL A 28 7.08 -9.28 1.12
CA VAL A 28 5.78 -8.63 0.88
C VAL A 28 5.40 -8.82 -0.57
N VAL A 29 4.49 -9.75 -0.82
CA VAL A 29 4.12 -10.17 -2.19
C VAL A 29 3.03 -9.29 -2.80
N ALA A 30 2.23 -8.63 -1.95
CA ALA A 30 1.21 -7.70 -2.39
C ALA A 30 0.82 -6.71 -1.29
N VAL A 31 0.27 -5.57 -1.70
CA VAL A 31 -0.42 -4.63 -0.82
C VAL A 31 -1.88 -4.49 -1.22
N VAL A 32 -2.74 -4.23 -0.25
CA VAL A 32 -4.14 -3.84 -0.46
C VAL A 32 -4.35 -2.46 0.15
N THR A 33 -4.86 -1.53 -0.64
CA THR A 33 -5.09 -0.14 -0.22
C THR A 33 -6.39 0.39 -0.81
N GLN A 34 -6.94 1.48 -0.27
CA GLN A 34 -8.15 2.06 -0.84
C GLN A 34 -7.94 2.51 -2.30
N PRO A 35 -9.00 2.49 -3.12
CA PRO A 35 -8.99 3.13 -4.44
C PRO A 35 -8.54 4.58 -4.36
N ASP A 36 -7.87 5.05 -5.41
CA ASP A 36 -7.47 6.44 -5.51
C ASP A 36 -8.70 7.33 -5.50
N LYS A 37 -8.63 8.45 -4.78
CA LYS A 37 -9.73 9.39 -4.65
C LYS A 37 -9.23 10.80 -4.91
N ALA A 38 -10.10 11.62 -5.49
CA ALA A 38 -9.86 13.05 -5.60
C ALA A 38 -9.77 13.68 -4.21
N LYS A 39 -8.78 14.56 -4.00
CA LYS A 39 -8.58 15.24 -2.71
C LYS A 39 -8.38 16.74 -2.90
N GLY A 40 -8.86 17.52 -1.93
CA GLY A 40 -8.74 18.98 -1.89
C GLY A 40 -9.65 19.70 -2.90
N ARG A 41 -9.57 21.05 -2.89
CA ARG A 41 -10.45 21.93 -3.67
C ARG A 41 -10.36 21.74 -5.19
N HIS A 42 -9.21 21.29 -5.69
CA HIS A 42 -8.96 21.07 -7.12
C HIS A 42 -9.15 19.61 -7.53
N GLN A 43 -9.60 18.74 -6.61
CA GLN A 43 -9.93 17.34 -6.90
C GLN A 43 -8.84 16.56 -7.65
N LYS A 44 -7.56 16.85 -7.36
CA LYS A 44 -6.47 16.08 -7.96
C LYS A 44 -6.52 14.65 -7.43
N ILE A 45 -6.35 13.68 -8.33
CA ILE A 45 -6.23 12.27 -7.97
C ILE A 45 -4.94 12.11 -7.18
N GLU A 46 -5.06 11.63 -5.94
CA GLU A 46 -3.91 11.34 -5.09
C GLU A 46 -3.87 9.85 -4.76
N TYR A 47 -2.70 9.24 -4.93
CA TYR A 47 -2.44 7.88 -4.48
C TYR A 47 -2.31 7.82 -2.96
N SER A 48 -2.78 6.71 -2.37
CA SER A 48 -2.55 6.48 -0.95
C SER A 48 -1.05 6.44 -0.63
N PRO A 49 -0.64 6.82 0.59
CA PRO A 49 0.74 6.66 1.05
C PRO A 49 1.29 5.24 0.82
N ILE A 50 0.45 4.22 1.05
CA ILE A 50 0.82 2.82 0.83
C ILE A 50 1.02 2.49 -0.65
N LYS A 51 0.15 2.99 -1.55
CA LYS A 51 0.32 2.82 -2.99
C LYS A 51 1.63 3.42 -3.48
N LYS A 52 2.00 4.60 -2.99
CA LYS A 52 3.27 5.27 -3.35
C LYS A 52 4.47 4.38 -3.00
N VAL A 53 4.51 3.84 -1.78
CA VAL A 53 5.59 2.93 -1.33
C VAL A 53 5.61 1.64 -2.15
N ALA A 54 4.45 1.04 -2.43
CA ALA A 54 4.38 -0.19 -3.20
C ALA A 54 4.86 -0.01 -4.66
N ILE A 55 4.52 1.11 -5.31
CA ILE A 55 5.03 1.45 -6.64
C ILE A 55 6.56 1.59 -6.62
N GLN A 56 7.12 2.26 -5.61
CA GLN A 56 8.58 2.44 -5.49
C GLN A 56 9.35 1.13 -5.28
N ASN A 57 8.70 0.11 -4.72
CA ASN A 57 9.31 -1.18 -4.41
C ASN A 57 8.86 -2.30 -5.37
N ASP A 58 8.15 -1.97 -6.45
CA ASP A 58 7.61 -2.91 -7.43
C ASP A 58 6.75 -4.04 -6.82
N ILE A 59 5.90 -3.68 -5.85
CA ILE A 59 5.02 -4.60 -5.14
C ILE A 59 3.63 -4.59 -5.78
N GLN A 60 3.04 -5.76 -6.01
CA GLN A 60 1.69 -5.90 -6.55
C GLN A 60 0.65 -5.16 -5.69
N ILE A 61 -0.28 -4.45 -6.33
CA ILE A 61 -1.25 -3.57 -5.65
C ILE A 61 -2.67 -4.01 -5.97
N PHE A 62 -3.50 -4.17 -4.93
CA PHE A 62 -4.94 -4.35 -5.05
C PHE A 62 -5.68 -3.14 -4.47
N GLN A 63 -6.67 -2.63 -5.22
CA GLN A 63 -7.52 -1.51 -4.81
C GLN A 63 -9.01 -1.85 -4.90
N PRO A 64 -9.50 -2.84 -4.14
CA PRO A 64 -10.92 -3.20 -4.18
C PRO A 64 -11.78 -2.08 -3.57
N ILE A 65 -12.95 -1.86 -4.17
CA ILE A 65 -13.95 -0.93 -3.61
C ILE A 65 -14.57 -1.51 -2.33
N LYS A 66 -14.71 -2.84 -2.25
CA LYS A 66 -15.17 -3.59 -1.07
C LYS A 66 -14.38 -4.90 -0.96
N ILE A 67 -13.99 -5.26 0.26
CA ILE A 67 -13.48 -6.60 0.58
C ILE A 67 -14.72 -7.48 0.84
N ARG A 68 -14.79 -8.65 0.22
CA ARG A 68 -15.82 -9.68 0.44
C ARG A 68 -15.17 -10.91 1.05
#